data_AF-A0A3D1J7G7-F1
#
_entry.id   AF-A0A3D1J7G7-F1
#
_cell.length_a   1.000
_cell.length_b   1.000
_cell.length_c   1.000
_cell.angle_alpha   90.00
_cell.angle_beta   90.00
_cell.angle_gamma   90.00
#
_symmetry.space_group_name_H-M   'P 1'
#
loop_
_entity.id
_entity.type
_entity.pdbx_description
1 polymer ?
#
loop_
_entity_poly.entity_id
_entity_poly.type
_entity_poly.pdbx_seq_one_letter_code
_entity_poly.pdbx_strand_id
1 'polypeptide(L)'
;MEGLKEVNHTVIEKHNEKAEMITFISMAEIEAARHTIKEAGIDETRFSDGDLILALKEKEAINADTVLSIVIDWLVNKNYLLNPAQAIRFLAHKFGDLAHVSYKVFGELDFDCDGQYYLIGSYHQHQATKMMYKVYTDGQVKELWQA
;
A
#
# COMPACT_ATOMS: atom_id res chain seq x y z
N MET A 1 -66.59 -18.86 2.62
CA MET A 1 -65.41 -18.81 1.74
C MET A 1 -64.87 -17.41 1.79
N GLU A 2 -63.74 -17.20 2.46
CA GLU A 2 -62.73 -16.20 2.13
C GLU A 2 -61.54 -16.50 3.04
N GLY A 3 -60.48 -17.03 2.42
CA GLY A 3 -59.28 -17.49 3.11
C GLY A 3 -58.44 -16.30 3.57
N LEU A 4 -58.05 -16.32 4.84
CA LEU A 4 -57.05 -15.42 5.40
C LEU A 4 -55.72 -15.68 4.68
N LYS A 5 -55.23 -14.66 3.95
CA LYS A 5 -53.92 -14.70 3.31
C LYS A 5 -52.82 -14.69 4.37
N GLU A 6 -52.00 -15.72 4.39
CA GLU A 6 -50.75 -15.76 5.16
C GLU A 6 -49.80 -14.66 4.68
N VAL A 7 -49.39 -13.79 5.59
CA VAL A 7 -48.32 -12.82 5.37
C VAL A 7 -47.01 -13.55 5.65
N ASN A 8 -46.29 -13.93 4.59
CA ASN A 8 -44.94 -14.45 4.70
C ASN A 8 -44.01 -13.36 5.24
N HIS A 9 -43.63 -13.49 6.51
CA HIS A 9 -42.50 -12.74 7.06
C HIS A 9 -41.21 -13.38 6.54
N THR A 10 -40.68 -12.85 5.43
CA THR A 10 -39.29 -13.10 5.05
C THR A 10 -38.40 -12.57 6.17
N VAL A 11 -37.83 -13.50 6.94
CA VAL A 11 -36.75 -13.22 7.89
C VAL A 11 -35.58 -12.66 7.07
N ILE A 12 -35.34 -11.36 7.19
CA ILE A 12 -34.13 -10.74 6.65
C ILE A 12 -32.99 -11.30 7.49
N GLU A 13 -32.23 -12.24 6.93
CA GLU A 13 -30.98 -12.70 7.51
C GLU A 13 -30.07 -11.49 7.68
N LYS A 14 -29.87 -11.06 8.95
CA LYS A 14 -28.83 -10.10 9.28
C LYS A 14 -27.49 -10.74 8.93
N HIS A 15 -26.94 -10.39 7.77
CA HIS A 15 -25.50 -10.48 7.54
C HIS A 15 -24.82 -9.57 8.57
N ASN A 16 -24.48 -10.14 9.72
CA ASN A 16 -23.49 -9.57 10.61
C ASN A 16 -22.14 -9.74 9.91
N GLU A 17 -21.82 -8.85 8.97
CA GLU A 17 -20.43 -8.60 8.62
C GLU A 17 -19.72 -8.32 9.96
N LYS A 18 -18.76 -9.20 10.31
CA LYS A 18 -17.93 -9.01 11.48
C LYS A 18 -17.34 -7.62 11.35
N ALA A 19 -17.73 -6.71 12.24
CA ALA A 19 -17.04 -5.43 12.37
C ALA A 19 -15.57 -5.76 12.63
N GLU A 20 -14.71 -5.57 11.63
CA GLU A 20 -13.27 -5.66 11.82
C GLU A 20 -12.89 -4.65 12.90
N MET A 21 -12.45 -5.17 14.04
CA MET A 21 -11.96 -4.34 15.12
C MET A 21 -10.72 -3.62 14.60
N ILE A 22 -10.81 -2.31 14.40
CA ILE A 22 -9.66 -1.50 14.02
C ILE A 22 -8.67 -1.56 15.18
N THR A 23 -7.62 -2.38 15.05
CA THR A 23 -6.49 -2.38 15.99
C THR A 23 -5.77 -1.04 15.86
N PHE A 24 -5.84 -0.25 16.93
CA PHE A 24 -5.10 1.00 17.07
C PHE A 24 -3.66 0.67 17.46
N ILE A 25 -2.72 0.96 16.57
CA ILE A 25 -1.30 0.97 16.88
C ILE A 25 -0.97 2.33 17.50
N SER A 26 -0.35 2.32 18.68
CA SER A 26 0.06 3.55 19.38
C SER A 26 1.32 4.16 18.77
N MET A 27 1.51 5.48 18.95
CA MET A 27 2.73 6.14 18.45
C MET A 27 4.00 5.60 19.12
N ALA A 28 3.92 5.19 20.38
CA ALA A 28 5.03 4.56 21.08
C ALA A 28 5.46 3.23 20.42
N GLU A 29 4.51 2.45 19.89
CA GLU A 29 4.83 1.22 19.15
C GLU A 29 5.47 1.51 17.79
N ILE A 30 5.04 2.57 17.11
CA ILE A 30 5.65 3.02 15.86
C ILE A 30 7.09 3.48 16.12
N GLU A 31 7.32 4.26 17.18
CA GLU A 31 8.66 4.73 17.57
C GLU A 31 9.57 3.57 17.98
N ALA A 32 9.05 2.58 18.72
CA ALA A 32 9.79 1.38 19.06
C ALA A 32 10.16 0.57 17.80
N ALA A 33 9.23 0.42 16.85
CA ALA A 33 9.49 -0.23 15.57
C ALA A 33 10.59 0.51 14.78
N ARG A 34 10.53 1.84 14.71
CA ARG A 34 11.61 2.66 14.10
C ARG A 34 12.95 2.40 14.75
N HIS A 35 12.99 2.36 16.08
CA HIS A 35 14.23 2.10 16.82
C HIS A 35 14.82 0.73 16.47
N THR A 36 14.00 -0.33 16.46
CA THR A 36 14.44 -1.69 16.11
C THR A 36 15.00 -1.76 14.68
N ILE A 37 14.33 -1.12 13.72
CA ILE A 37 14.78 -1.07 12.31
C ILE A 37 16.14 -0.36 12.22
N LYS A 38 16.28 0.77 12.92
CA LYS A 38 17.52 1.55 12.97
C LYS A 38 18.69 0.78 13.59
N GLU A 39 18.45 0.08 14.70
CA GLU A 39 19.46 -0.75 15.37
C GLU A 39 19.95 -1.91 14.49
N ALA A 40 19.09 -2.40 13.59
CA ALA A 40 19.45 -3.41 12.60
C ALA A 40 20.26 -2.83 11.40
N GLY A 41 20.55 -1.53 11.40
CA GLY A 41 21.29 -0.85 10.34
C GLY A 41 20.47 -0.55 9.08
N ILE A 42 19.14 -0.65 9.17
CA ILE A 42 18.22 -0.29 8.09
C ILE A 42 17.81 1.17 8.26
N ASP A 43 17.87 1.95 7.18
CA ASP A 43 17.44 3.35 7.14
C ASP A 43 15.93 3.46 7.39
N GLU A 44 15.56 3.84 8.61
CA GLU A 44 14.18 3.90 9.09
C GLU A 44 13.36 5.00 8.40
N THR A 45 14.03 6.02 7.83
CA THR A 45 13.36 7.16 7.19
C THR A 45 12.64 6.78 5.89
N ARG A 46 12.98 5.61 5.35
CA ARG A 46 12.35 5.01 4.17
C ARG A 46 10.96 4.44 4.44
N PHE A 47 10.57 4.28 5.70
CA PHE A 47 9.27 3.73 6.07
C PHE A 47 8.41 4.85 6.67
N SER A 48 7.24 5.07 6.09
CA SER A 48 6.23 5.95 6.66
C SER A 48 5.55 5.30 7.86
N ASP A 49 4.89 6.08 8.70
CA ASP A 49 4.16 5.55 9.87
C ASP A 49 3.07 4.55 9.45
N GLY A 50 2.44 4.77 8.28
CA GLY A 50 1.49 3.83 7.70
C GLY A 50 2.12 2.47 7.36
N ASP A 51 3.37 2.46 6.92
CA ASP A 51 4.10 1.23 6.58
C ASP A 51 4.47 0.46 7.85
N LEU A 52 4.84 1.19 8.90
CA LEU A 52 5.14 0.59 10.20
C LEU A 52 3.89 0.03 10.88
N ILE A 53 2.75 0.71 10.74
CA ILE A 53 1.45 0.18 11.18
C ILE A 53 1.13 -1.12 10.44
N LEU A 54 1.35 -1.17 9.13
CA LEU A 54 1.13 -2.39 8.35
C LEU A 54 2.07 -3.51 8.80
N ALA A 55 3.36 -3.21 8.98
CA ALA A 55 4.35 -4.19 9.45
C ALA A 55 4.01 -4.74 10.85
N LEU A 56 3.54 -3.87 11.75
CA LEU A 56 3.13 -4.27 13.10
C LEU A 56 1.87 -5.16 13.08
N LYS A 57 0.90 -4.85 12.20
CA LYS A 57 -0.29 -5.70 12.00
C LYS A 57 0.06 -7.05 11.40
N GLU A 58 0.96 -7.08 10.41
CA GLU A 58 1.45 -8.34 9.82
C GLU A 58 2.21 -9.17 10.83
N LYS A 59 3.08 -8.54 11.64
CA LYS A 59 3.78 -9.19 12.76
C LYS A 59 2.78 -9.87 13.70
N GLU A 60 1.70 -9.20 14.11
CA GLU A 60 0.65 -9.80 14.94
C GLU A 60 -0.08 -10.94 14.22
N ALA A 61 -0.44 -10.75 12.95
CA ALA A 61 -1.18 -11.75 12.18
C ALA A 61 -0.41 -13.07 12.00
N ILE A 62 0.91 -13.00 11.86
CA ILE A 62 1.77 -14.18 11.68
C ILE A 62 2.49 -14.62 12.97
N ASN A 63 2.23 -13.96 14.10
CA ASN A 63 2.93 -14.15 15.37
C ASN A 63 4.48 -14.07 15.23
N ALA A 64 4.97 -13.09 14.50
CA ALA A 64 6.41 -12.85 14.40
C ALA A 64 6.97 -12.22 15.68
N ASP A 65 8.17 -12.64 16.08
CA ASP A 65 8.84 -12.13 17.28
C ASP A 65 9.17 -10.63 17.17
N THR A 66 9.52 -10.17 15.97
CA THR A 66 9.94 -8.79 15.72
C THR A 66 9.37 -8.25 14.40
N VAL A 67 9.11 -6.94 14.38
CA VAL A 67 8.76 -6.20 13.17
C VAL A 67 9.88 -6.27 12.12
N LEU A 68 11.12 -6.48 12.56
CA LEU A 68 12.29 -6.58 11.69
C LEU A 68 12.15 -7.74 10.69
N SER A 69 11.58 -8.88 11.09
CA SER A 69 11.40 -10.03 10.21
C SER A 69 10.47 -9.69 9.04
N ILE A 70 9.41 -8.91 9.29
CA ILE A 70 8.49 -8.43 8.27
C ILE A 70 9.20 -7.48 7.30
N VAL A 71 9.94 -6.52 7.85
CA VAL A 71 10.69 -5.53 7.05
C VAL A 71 11.76 -6.22 6.20
N ILE A 72 12.48 -7.21 6.74
CA ILE A 72 13.46 -7.99 5.98
C ILE A 72 12.76 -8.78 4.88
N ASP A 73 11.63 -9.41 5.16
CA ASP A 73 10.87 -10.14 4.15
C ASP A 73 10.42 -9.21 3.01
N TRP A 74 9.95 -8.00 3.31
CA TRP A 74 9.62 -7.00 2.29
C TRP A 74 10.84 -6.59 1.46
N LEU A 75 12.00 -6.39 2.10
CA LEU A 75 13.23 -6.03 1.40
C LEU A 75 13.77 -7.19 0.54
N VAL A 76 13.71 -8.42 1.04
CA VAL A 76 14.19 -9.64 0.36
C VAL A 76 13.26 -10.02 -0.79
N ASN A 77 11.96 -9.99 -0.56
CA ASN A 77 10.94 -10.26 -1.58
C ASN A 77 10.74 -9.08 -2.54
N LYS A 78 11.59 -8.04 -2.45
CA LYS A 78 11.55 -6.91 -3.38
C LYS A 78 10.19 -6.21 -3.40
N ASN A 79 9.46 -6.25 -2.28
CA ASN A 79 8.14 -5.67 -2.10
C ASN A 79 8.22 -4.46 -1.17
N TYR A 80 9.11 -3.53 -1.49
CA TYR A 80 9.24 -2.27 -0.76
C TYR A 80 8.03 -1.35 -0.99
N LEU A 81 7.38 -1.45 -2.16
CA LEU A 81 6.15 -0.72 -2.48
C LEU A 81 4.94 -1.67 -2.43
N LEU A 82 4.27 -1.69 -1.28
CA LEU A 82 3.15 -2.57 -0.94
C LEU A 82 1.80 -2.03 -1.41
N ASN A 83 1.70 -0.74 -1.72
CA ASN A 83 0.46 -0.16 -2.21
C ASN A 83 0.69 1.01 -3.21
N PRO A 84 -0.34 1.38 -3.98
CA PRO A 84 -0.25 2.46 -4.97
C PRO A 84 0.20 3.81 -4.40
N ALA A 85 -0.17 4.13 -3.15
CA ALA A 85 0.19 5.41 -2.53
C ALA A 85 1.69 5.48 -2.22
N GLN A 86 2.30 4.37 -1.78
CA GLN A 86 3.75 4.28 -1.61
C GLN A 86 4.48 4.45 -2.94
N ALA A 87 4.00 3.81 -4.01
CA ALA A 87 4.62 3.92 -5.33
C ALA A 87 4.57 5.34 -5.90
N ILE A 88 3.45 6.06 -5.71
CA ILE A 88 3.36 7.49 -6.07
C ILE A 88 4.36 8.32 -5.25
N ARG A 89 4.40 8.15 -3.92
CA ARG A 89 5.32 8.90 -3.05
C ARG A 89 6.77 8.65 -3.42
N PHE A 90 7.13 7.40 -3.69
CA PHE A 90 8.46 7.01 -4.12
C PHE A 90 8.84 7.68 -5.45
N LEU A 91 7.95 7.63 -6.44
CA LEU A 91 8.17 8.27 -7.74
C LEU A 91 8.34 9.78 -7.60
N ALA A 92 7.46 10.43 -6.84
CA ALA A 92 7.50 11.87 -6.64
C ALA A 92 8.76 12.32 -5.88
N HIS A 93 9.20 11.54 -4.87
CA HIS A 93 10.44 11.79 -4.16
C HIS A 93 11.67 11.62 -5.07
N LYS A 94 11.67 10.59 -5.93
CA LYS A 94 12.77 10.31 -6.87
C LYS A 94 12.99 11.44 -7.88
N PHE A 95 11.92 12.10 -8.33
CA PHE A 95 12.00 13.20 -9.28
C PHE A 95 11.99 14.59 -8.65
N GLY A 96 11.79 14.71 -7.34
CA GLY A 96 11.88 15.98 -6.61
C GLY A 96 10.77 16.99 -6.93
N ASP A 97 9.68 16.57 -7.58
CA ASP A 97 8.71 17.50 -8.19
C ASP A 97 7.27 17.20 -7.72
N LEU A 98 7.00 17.55 -6.47
CA LEU A 98 5.66 17.39 -5.84
C LEU A 98 4.74 18.59 -6.10
N ALA A 99 5.29 19.76 -6.44
CA ALA A 99 4.52 21.01 -6.50
C ALA A 99 3.83 21.24 -7.84
N HIS A 100 4.37 20.72 -8.94
CA HIS A 100 3.91 21.02 -10.30
C HIS A 100 3.48 19.79 -11.10
N VAL A 101 3.47 18.62 -10.46
CA VAL A 101 3.20 17.32 -11.09
C VAL A 101 2.10 16.60 -10.34
N SER A 102 1.05 16.23 -11.06
CA SER A 102 0.02 15.32 -10.55
C SER A 102 0.32 13.89 -10.99
N TYR A 103 0.26 12.95 -10.06
CA TYR A 103 0.47 11.53 -10.34
C TYR A 103 -0.84 10.76 -10.25
N LYS A 104 -1.04 9.78 -11.13
CA LYS A 104 -2.18 8.87 -11.09
C LYS A 104 -1.75 7.44 -11.40
N VAL A 105 -2.15 6.50 -10.54
CA VAL A 105 -1.98 5.07 -10.79
C VAL A 105 -3.05 4.59 -11.77
N PHE A 106 -2.63 3.76 -12.72
CA PHE A 106 -3.48 3.15 -13.74
C PHE A 106 -3.58 1.64 -13.48
N GLY A 107 -4.72 1.23 -12.93
CA GLY A 107 -5.00 -0.17 -12.64
C GLY A 107 -4.42 -0.63 -11.32
N GLU A 108 -4.46 -1.95 -11.13
CA GLU A 108 -3.90 -2.65 -9.98
C GLU A 108 -2.45 -3.04 -10.25
N LEU A 109 -1.84 -3.77 -9.30
CA LEU A 109 -0.48 -4.28 -9.45
C LEU A 109 -0.38 -5.22 -10.66
N ASP A 110 0.59 -4.99 -11.52
CA ASP A 110 0.85 -5.77 -12.74
C ASP A 110 2.23 -6.44 -12.68
N PHE A 111 2.56 -7.31 -13.63
CA PHE A 111 3.80 -8.08 -13.63
C PHE A 111 4.39 -8.24 -15.04
N ASP A 112 5.70 -8.06 -15.17
CA ASP A 112 6.47 -8.40 -16.37
C ASP A 112 7.81 -9.09 -16.04
N CYS A 113 8.70 -9.21 -17.03
CA CYS A 113 9.99 -9.87 -16.88
C CYS A 113 10.91 -9.24 -15.82
N ASP A 114 10.68 -7.98 -15.43
CA ASP A 114 11.48 -7.25 -14.44
C ASP A 114 10.86 -7.31 -13.03
N GLY A 115 9.62 -7.77 -12.89
CA GLY A 115 8.95 -7.97 -11.61
C GLY A 115 7.55 -7.37 -11.54
N GLN A 116 7.03 -7.26 -10.31
CA GLN A 116 5.74 -6.62 -10.04
C GLN A 116 5.88 -5.09 -10.09
N TYR A 117 4.92 -4.39 -10.67
CA TYR A 117 4.96 -2.94 -10.81
C TYR A 117 3.58 -2.28 -10.74
N TYR A 118 3.58 -1.01 -10.34
CA TYR A 118 2.46 -0.09 -10.52
C TYR A 118 2.68 0.75 -11.77
N LEU A 119 1.66 0.85 -12.63
CA LEU A 119 1.68 1.76 -13.77
C LEU A 119 1.21 3.15 -13.30
N ILE A 120 2.07 4.16 -13.41
CA ILE A 120 1.78 5.51 -12.90
C ILE A 120 2.03 6.53 -14.00
N GLY A 121 1.06 7.40 -14.28
CA GLY A 121 1.30 8.56 -15.14
C GLY A 121 1.51 9.83 -14.36
N SER A 122 2.38 10.68 -14.89
CA SER A 122 2.57 12.05 -14.43
C SER A 122 1.93 13.05 -15.40
N TYR A 123 1.38 14.10 -14.83
CA TYR A 123 0.73 15.22 -15.53
C TYR A 123 1.35 16.51 -15.03
N HIS A 124 2.10 17.19 -15.89
CA HIS A 124 2.66 18.51 -15.59
C HIS A 124 1.63 19.58 -15.96
N GLN A 125 1.39 20.55 -15.06
CA GLN A 125 0.38 21.60 -15.27
C GLN A 125 0.63 22.49 -16.51
N HIS A 126 1.85 22.44 -17.08
CA HIS A 126 2.27 23.27 -18.22
C HIS A 126 2.80 22.48 -19.42
N GLN A 127 2.75 21.15 -19.40
CA GLN A 127 3.17 20.34 -20.55
C GLN A 127 2.02 19.42 -21.00
N ALA A 128 1.79 19.37 -22.31
CA ALA A 128 0.81 18.47 -22.92
C ALA A 128 1.24 16.99 -22.84
N THR A 129 2.51 16.73 -22.52
CA THR A 129 3.09 15.39 -22.49
C THR A 129 2.74 14.70 -21.17
N LYS A 130 2.01 13.59 -21.29
CA LYS A 130 1.81 12.66 -20.18
C LYS A 130 2.96 11.66 -20.19
N MET A 131 3.79 11.65 -19.16
CA MET A 131 4.78 10.59 -19.00
C MET A 131 4.14 9.42 -18.26
N MET A 132 4.55 8.20 -18.60
CA MET A 132 4.07 6.99 -17.94
C MET A 132 5.27 6.23 -17.40
N TYR A 133 5.13 5.68 -16.20
CA TYR A 133 6.19 5.00 -15.48
C TYR A 133 5.72 3.64 -15.03
N LYS A 134 6.59 2.63 -15.20
CA LYS A 134 6.52 1.39 -14.42
C LYS A 134 7.31 1.62 -13.15
N VAL A 135 6.63 1.60 -12.02
CA VAL A 135 7.26 1.71 -10.69
C VAL A 135 7.22 0.33 -10.06
N TYR A 136 8.35 -0.37 -10.11
CA TYR A 136 8.47 -1.73 -9.61
C TYR A 136 8.45 -1.75 -8.10
N THR A 137 7.89 -2.82 -7.53
CA THR A 137 7.78 -3.00 -6.07
C THR A 137 9.14 -2.98 -5.37
N ASP A 138 10.21 -3.21 -6.12
CA ASP A 138 11.60 -3.22 -5.66
C ASP A 138 12.31 -1.86 -5.73
N GLY A 139 11.59 -0.81 -6.14
CA GLY A 139 12.10 0.56 -6.26
C GLY A 139 12.73 0.90 -7.61
N GLN A 140 12.77 -0.03 -8.57
CA GLN A 140 13.11 0.32 -9.95
C GLN A 140 12.01 1.19 -10.57
N VAL A 141 12.41 2.14 -11.42
CA VAL A 141 11.48 2.98 -12.19
C VAL A 141 11.91 2.95 -13.64
N LYS A 142 10.99 2.61 -14.55
CA LYS A 142 11.21 2.67 -15.99
C LYS A 142 10.21 3.63 -16.61
N GLU A 143 10.72 4.62 -17.34
CA GLU A 143 9.91 5.53 -18.14
C GLU A 143 9.44 4.83 -19.41
N LEU A 144 8.14 4.89 -19.68
CA LEU A 144 7.52 4.44 -20.91
C LEU A 144 7.33 5.67 -21.80
N TRP A 145 8.17 5.80 -22.82
CA TRP A 145 8.03 6.85 -23.81
C TRP A 145 6.73 6.65 -24.60
N GLN A 146 5.93 7.72 -24.72
CA GLN A 146 4.88 7.75 -25.73
C GLN A 146 5.54 7.84 -27.12
N ALA A 147 5.25 6.88 -27.99
CA ALA A 147 5.60 6.92 -29.41
C ALA A 147 4.78 7.99 -30.14
#